data_AF-A0A1I4II64-F1
#
_entry.id   AF-A0A1I4II64-F1
#
_cell.length_a   1.000
_cell.length_b   1.000
_cell.length_c   1.000
_cell.angle_alpha   90.00
_cell.angle_beta   90.00
_cell.angle_gamma   90.00
#
_symmetry.space_group_name_H-M   'P 1'
#
loop_
_entity.id
_entity.type
_entity.pdbx_description
1 polymer ?
#
loop_
_entity_poly.entity_id
_entity_poly.type
_entity_poly.pdbx_seq_one_letter_code
_entity_poly.pdbx_strand_id
1 'polypeptide(L)'
;MSPSPSPDHLRQWLREQCADCLGVPPESLATDIPLTDYGMTSVTGTALCGMVEDHLDVECDLGLLWQEQTIDAITSRLASRAER
;
A
#
# COMPACT_ATOMS: atom_id res chain seq x y z
N MET A 1 -18.40 -10.83 -9.93
CA MET A 1 -17.83 -9.85 -10.88
C MET A 1 -16.48 -9.49 -10.31
N SER A 2 -15.39 -10.02 -10.85
CA SER A 2 -14.06 -9.55 -10.45
C SER A 2 -13.78 -8.30 -11.28
N PRO A 3 -13.85 -7.08 -10.71
CA PRO A 3 -13.28 -5.94 -11.41
C PRO A 3 -11.79 -6.25 -11.57
N SER A 4 -11.27 -6.16 -12.78
CA SER A 4 -9.82 -6.06 -12.97
C SER A 4 -9.29 -5.01 -12.00
N PRO A 5 -8.14 -5.23 -11.34
CA PRO A 5 -7.62 -4.31 -10.34
C PRO A 5 -7.27 -2.99 -11.04
N SER A 6 -8.27 -2.11 -11.12
CA SER A 6 -8.06 -0.76 -11.63
C SER A 6 -7.15 -0.07 -10.63
N PRO A 7 -6.17 0.74 -11.07
CA PRO A 7 -5.22 1.38 -10.16
C PRO A 7 -5.91 2.16 -9.03
N ASP A 8 -7.11 2.67 -9.27
CA ASP A 8 -7.92 3.34 -8.26
C ASP A 8 -8.46 2.39 -7.17
N HIS A 9 -8.90 1.17 -7.54
CA HIS A 9 -9.29 0.15 -6.58
C HIS A 9 -8.11 -0.31 -5.73
N LEU A 10 -6.94 -0.51 -6.36
CA LEU A 10 -5.73 -0.88 -5.63
C LEU A 10 -5.30 0.23 -4.66
N ARG A 11 -5.39 1.50 -5.09
CA ARG A 11 -5.11 2.66 -4.23
C ARG A 11 -6.03 2.69 -3.01
N GLN A 12 -7.33 2.48 -3.22
CA GLN A 12 -8.31 2.46 -2.15
C GLN A 12 -8.02 1.33 -1.16
N TRP A 13 -7.83 0.12 -1.66
CA TRP A 13 -7.50 -1.04 -0.82
C TRP A 13 -6.21 -0.82 -0.03
N LEU A 14 -5.15 -0.34 -0.67
CA LEU A 14 -3.88 -0.07 0.01
C LEU A 14 -4.03 0.99 1.10
N ARG A 15 -4.83 2.04 0.83
CA ARG A 15 -5.16 3.06 1.83
C ARG A 15 -5.87 2.48 3.05
N GLU A 16 -6.80 1.55 2.85
CA GLU A 16 -7.50 0.86 3.94
C GLU A 16 -6.53 0.01 4.77
N GLN A 17 -5.65 -0.76 4.12
CA GLN A 17 -4.64 -1.56 4.81
C GLN A 17 -3.63 -0.70 5.59
N CYS A 18 -3.20 0.43 5.01
CA CYS A 18 -2.35 1.40 5.70
C CYS A 18 -3.06 1.99 6.92
N ALA A 19 -4.33 2.35 6.80
CA ALA A 19 -5.12 2.89 7.90
C ALA A 19 -5.26 1.91 9.06
N ASP A 20 -5.55 0.65 8.75
CA ASP A 20 -5.64 -0.42 9.73
C ASP A 20 -4.30 -0.62 10.46
N CYS A 21 -3.19 -0.72 9.72
CA CYS A 21 -1.84 -0.84 10.28
C CYS A 21 -1.44 0.34 11.16
N LEU A 22 -1.85 1.56 10.80
CA LEU A 22 -1.49 2.80 11.51
C LEU A 22 -2.49 3.16 12.61
N GLY A 23 -3.63 2.47 12.69
CA GLY A 23 -4.69 2.76 13.67
C GLY A 23 -5.37 4.11 13.45
N VAL A 24 -5.43 4.58 12.21
CA VAL A 24 -6.06 5.86 11.82
C VAL A 24 -7.17 5.62 10.81
N PRO A 25 -8.19 6.49 10.72
CA PRO A 25 -9.24 6.31 9.73
C PRO A 25 -8.70 6.53 8.30
N PRO A 26 -9.10 5.71 7.31
CA PRO A 26 -8.58 5.79 5.95
C PRO A 26 -8.79 7.17 5.34
N GLU A 27 -9.91 7.83 5.62
CA GLU A 27 -10.20 9.20 5.16
C GLU A 27 -9.16 10.25 5.60
N SER A 28 -8.45 10.03 6.72
CA SER A 28 -7.39 10.93 7.22
C SER A 28 -6.02 10.65 6.60
N LEU A 29 -5.80 9.48 6.01
CA LEU A 29 -4.59 9.20 5.25
C LEU A 29 -4.67 9.87 3.88
N ALA A 30 -3.79 10.83 3.62
CA ALA A 30 -3.58 11.38 2.30
C ALA A 30 -2.68 10.44 1.49
N THR A 31 -3.01 10.24 0.22
CA THR A 31 -2.29 9.30 -0.65
C THR A 31 -0.97 9.83 -1.18
N ASP A 32 -0.76 11.14 -1.05
CA ASP A 32 0.43 11.88 -1.49
C ASP A 32 1.39 12.20 -0.33
N ILE A 33 1.03 11.82 0.90
CA ILE A 33 1.84 12.06 2.11
C ILE A 33 2.60 10.78 2.48
N PRO A 34 3.89 10.89 2.90
CA PRO A 34 4.65 9.73 3.37
C PRO A 34 3.97 9.03 4.55
N LEU A 35 3.80 7.71 4.47
CA LEU A 35 3.26 6.86 5.54
C LEU A 35 4.06 6.98 6.84
N THR A 36 5.35 7.33 6.75
CA THR A 36 6.20 7.61 7.91
C THR A 36 5.77 8.84 8.70
N ASP A 37 5.17 9.83 8.04
CA ASP A 37 4.60 11.02 8.71
C ASP A 37 3.39 10.64 9.58
N TYR A 38 2.66 9.61 9.15
CA TYR A 38 1.58 8.99 9.90
C TYR A 38 2.03 7.95 10.94
N GLY A 39 3.35 7.70 11.06
CA GLY A 39 3.90 6.77 12.04
C GLY A 39 4.21 5.36 11.53
N MET A 40 4.35 5.17 10.21
CA MET A 40 4.81 3.88 9.66
C MET A 40 6.20 3.53 10.22
N THR A 41 6.29 2.32 10.75
CA THR A 41 7.52 1.70 11.26
C THR A 41 7.86 0.46 10.46
N SER A 42 9.03 -0.15 10.72
CA SER A 42 9.37 -1.45 10.11
C SER A 42 8.33 -2.53 10.41
N VAL A 43 7.68 -2.50 11.58
CA VAL A 43 6.67 -3.49 11.97
C VAL A 43 5.41 -3.35 11.10
N THR A 44 4.87 -2.14 11.01
CA THR A 44 3.70 -1.86 10.16
C THR A 44 4.03 -2.06 8.68
N GLY A 45 5.25 -1.72 8.26
CA GLY A 45 5.72 -1.94 6.90
C GLY A 45 5.81 -3.43 6.54
N THR A 46 6.35 -4.29 7.42
CA THR A 46 6.37 -5.74 7.18
C THR A 46 4.97 -6.33 7.11
N ALA A 47 4.05 -5.87 7.97
CA ALA A 47 2.65 -6.29 7.90
C ALA A 47 2.00 -5.90 6.55
N LEU A 48 2.23 -4.66 6.10
CA LEU A 48 1.79 -4.16 4.80
C LEU A 48 2.33 -4.99 3.64
N CYS A 49 3.63 -5.29 3.65
CA CYS A 49 4.26 -6.16 2.67
C CYS A 49 3.54 -7.51 2.55
N GLY A 50 3.32 -8.20 3.67
CA GLY A 50 2.64 -9.50 3.66
C GLY A 50 1.21 -9.44 3.14
N MET A 51 0.47 -8.36 3.45
CA MET A 51 -0.89 -8.17 2.92
C MET A 51 -0.90 -7.89 1.42
N VAL A 52 0.08 -7.12 0.92
CA VAL A 52 0.24 -6.84 -0.51
C VAL A 52 0.61 -8.12 -1.27
N GLU A 53 1.56 -8.89 -0.74
CA GLU A 53 2.00 -10.16 -1.32
C GLU A 53 0.84 -11.16 -1.41
N ASP A 54 0.05 -11.30 -0.35
CA ASP A 54 -1.13 -12.17 -0.32
C ASP A 54 -2.24 -11.72 -1.30
N HIS A 55 -2.49 -10.41 -1.38
CA HIS A 55 -3.59 -9.89 -2.18
C HIS A 55 -3.30 -9.86 -3.69
N LEU A 56 -2.06 -9.54 -4.07
CA LEU A 56 -1.68 -9.31 -5.46
C LEU A 56 -0.80 -10.40 -6.07
N ASP A 57 -0.31 -11.36 -5.26
CA ASP A 57 0.66 -12.37 -5.69
C ASP A 57 1.94 -11.73 -6.29
N VAL A 58 2.37 -10.60 -5.72
CA VAL A 58 3.58 -9.87 -6.13
C VAL A 58 4.55 -9.68 -4.98
N GLU A 59 5.85 -9.68 -5.24
CA GLU A 59 6.87 -9.42 -4.21
C GLU A 59 6.81 -7.97 -3.71
N CYS A 60 6.72 -7.80 -2.38
CA CYS A 60 6.73 -6.49 -1.71
C CYS A 60 7.68 -6.55 -0.50
N ASP A 61 8.75 -5.75 -0.52
CA ASP A 61 9.71 -5.67 0.59
C ASP A 61 9.73 -4.27 1.22
N LEU A 62 10.17 -4.20 2.48
CA LEU A 62 10.38 -2.95 3.20
C LEU A 62 11.22 -1.94 2.42
N GLY A 63 12.27 -2.40 1.72
CA GLY A 63 13.09 -1.54 0.88
C GLY A 63 12.25 -0.76 -0.13
N LEU A 64 11.22 -1.38 -0.73
CA LEU A 64 10.30 -0.70 -1.63
C LEU A 64 9.44 0.33 -0.90
N LEU A 65 8.87 -0.02 0.27
CA LEU A 65 8.05 0.90 1.06
C LEU A 65 8.86 2.10 1.59
N TRP A 66 10.17 1.92 1.82
CA TRP A 66 11.06 3.01 2.21
C TRP A 66 11.47 3.91 1.04
N GLN A 67 11.52 3.39 -0.19
CA GLN A 67 11.71 4.21 -1.39
C GLN A 67 10.42 4.96 -1.74
N GLU A 68 9.31 4.24 -1.76
CA GLU A 68 7.98 4.72 -2.12
C GLU A 68 7.16 4.88 -0.86
N GLN A 69 7.27 6.04 -0.21
CA GLN A 69 6.65 6.25 1.10
C GLN A 69 5.17 6.64 0.99
N THR A 70 4.64 6.89 -0.21
CA THR A 70 3.26 7.34 -0.42
C THR A 70 2.39 6.24 -1.01
N ILE A 71 1.11 6.25 -0.68
CA ILE A 71 0.14 5.25 -1.18
C ILE A 71 0.08 5.31 -2.71
N ASP A 72 0.15 6.50 -3.30
CA ASP A 72 0.09 6.68 -4.75
C ASP A 72 1.25 5.98 -5.47
N ALA A 73 2.46 6.18 -4.96
CA ALA A 73 3.66 5.66 -5.59
C ALA A 73 3.78 4.14 -5.41
N ILE A 74 3.45 3.62 -4.22
CA ILE A 74 3.36 2.18 -3.98
C ILE A 74 2.32 1.54 -4.92
N THR A 75 1.12 2.14 -5.02
CA THR A 75 0.05 1.64 -5.91
C THR A 75 0.53 1.55 -7.36
N SER A 76 1.13 2.62 -7.89
CA SER A 76 1.65 2.66 -9.27
C SER A 76 2.69 1.56 -9.51
N ARG A 77 3.57 1.36 -8.52
CA ARG A 77 4.64 0.38 -8.57
C ARG A 77 4.12 -1.07 -8.52
N LEU A 78 3.08 -1.32 -7.72
CA LEU A 78 2.43 -2.62 -7.61
C LEU A 78 1.56 -2.94 -8.83
N ALA A 79 0.81 -1.97 -9.34
CA ALA A 79 0.02 -2.13 -10.57
C ALA A 79 0.92 -2.56 -11.75
N SER A 80 2.08 -1.90 -11.90
CA SER A 80 3.08 -2.24 -12.93
C SER A 80 3.66 -3.66 -12.81
N ARG A 81 3.56 -4.29 -11.63
CA ARG A 81 4.01 -5.66 -11.36
C ARG A 81 2.91 -6.70 -11.54
N ALA A 82 1.68 -6.38 -11.14
CA ALA A 82 0.52 -7.25 -11.28
C ALA A 82 0.08 -7.45 -12.74
N GLU A 83 0.47 -6.55 -13.65
CA GLU A 83 0.22 -6.67 -15.09
C GLU A 83 1.21 -7.60 -15.84
N ARG A 84 2.15 -8.25 -15.14
CA ARG A 84 3.19 -9.10 -15.76
C ARG A 84 2.95 -10.60 -15.65
#